data_AF-A0A2M9YMI8-F1
#
_entry.id   AF-A0A2M9YMI8-F1
#
_cell.length_a   1.000
_cell.length_b   1.000
_cell.length_c   1.000
_cell.angle_alpha   90.00
_cell.angle_beta   90.00
_cell.angle_gamma   90.00
#
_symmetry.space_group_name_H-M   'P 1'
#
loop_
_entity.id
_entity.type
_entity.pdbx_description
1 polymer ?
#
loop_
_entity_poly.entity_id
_entity_poly.type
_entity_poly.pdbx_seq_one_letter_code
_entity_poly.pdbx_strand_id
1 'polypeptide(L)'
;MEEKNLEPSDSDKDFQKDSKKPEKEVSPWEFAGLGMEFGLIVLGSVYLGNFLDGKFHSSPFGLLGACLLGFSYGIYYIIYRTTLKK
;
A
#
# COMPACT_ATOMS: atom_id res chain seq x y z
N MET A 1 23.13 58.99 15.07
CA MET A 1 23.21 57.79 15.91
C MET A 1 21.89 57.78 16.68
N GLU A 2 20.82 57.20 16.12
CA GLU A 2 20.43 55.78 16.32
C GLU A 2 20.58 55.43 17.81
N GLU A 3 19.52 55.05 18.53
CA GLU A 3 18.78 53.83 18.28
C GLU A 3 17.27 54.00 18.55
N LYS A 4 16.48 53.75 17.51
CA LYS A 4 15.03 53.53 17.64
C LYS A 4 14.87 52.11 18.18
N ASN A 5 14.50 51.98 19.46
CA ASN A 5 14.16 50.70 20.07
C ASN A 5 13.03 50.05 19.27
N LEU A 6 13.38 49.07 18.45
CA LEU A 6 12.49 48.18 17.73
C LEU A 6 12.02 47.12 18.73
N GLU A 7 10.85 47.34 19.33
CA GLU A 7 10.10 46.24 19.92
C GLU A 7 9.80 45.22 18.81
N PRO A 8 10.05 43.92 19.03
CA PRO A 8 9.72 42.89 18.05
C PRO A 8 8.20 42.84 17.93
N SER A 9 7.70 43.25 16.77
CA SER A 9 6.29 43.23 16.44
C SER A 9 5.75 41.80 16.47
N ASP A 10 4.59 41.62 17.11
CA ASP A 10 3.85 40.34 17.23
C ASP A 10 3.44 39.68 15.90
N SER A 11 3.90 40.23 14.76
CA SER A 11 3.71 39.74 13.40
C SER A 11 4.54 38.50 13.05
N ASP A 12 5.53 38.12 13.86
CA ASP A 12 6.37 36.93 13.59
C ASP A 12 5.76 35.61 14.11
N LYS A 13 4.61 35.68 14.80
CA LYS A 13 3.91 34.50 15.34
C LYS A 13 2.91 33.90 14.36
N ASP A 14 2.64 34.58 13.25
CA ASP A 14 1.64 34.17 12.28
C ASP A 14 2.33 33.47 11.10
N PHE A 15 2.05 32.18 10.98
CA PHE A 15 2.31 31.37 9.79
C PHE A 15 3.76 30.91 9.53
N GLN A 16 4.50 30.52 10.59
CA GLN A 16 5.06 29.15 10.58
C GLN A 16 3.92 28.12 10.59
N LYS A 17 3.04 28.19 9.58
CA LYS A 17 2.26 27.06 9.12
C LYS A 17 3.18 26.30 8.20
N ASP A 18 4.34 25.92 8.77
CA ASP A 18 5.13 24.82 8.30
C ASP A 18 4.12 23.73 8.06
N SER A 19 3.91 23.48 6.78
CA SER A 19 3.20 22.33 6.29
C SER A 19 4.04 21.13 6.73
N LYS A 20 3.94 20.77 8.01
CA LYS A 20 3.96 19.38 8.44
C LYS A 20 2.78 18.76 7.72
N LYS A 21 3.00 18.49 6.43
CA LYS A 21 2.33 17.42 5.70
C LYS A 21 2.27 16.30 6.74
N PRO A 22 1.08 15.93 7.24
CA PRO A 22 1.01 14.92 8.29
C PRO A 22 1.85 13.78 7.77
N GLU A 23 2.93 13.46 8.48
CA GLU A 23 3.69 12.25 8.20
C GLU A 23 2.61 11.19 8.20
N LYS A 24 2.30 10.65 7.00
CA LYS A 24 1.19 9.72 6.80
C LYS A 24 1.50 8.62 7.80
N GLU A 25 0.83 8.62 8.95
CA GLU A 25 0.99 7.60 9.96
C GLU A 25 0.61 6.33 9.24
N VAL A 26 1.63 5.56 8.87
CA VAL A 26 1.43 4.39 8.01
C VAL A 26 0.67 3.42 8.87
N SER A 27 -0.66 3.40 8.71
CA SER A 27 -1.53 2.78 9.69
C SER A 27 -1.31 1.26 9.58
N PRO A 28 -0.84 0.59 10.65
CA PRO A 28 -0.57 -0.85 10.59
C PRO A 28 -1.80 -1.67 10.17
N TRP A 29 -2.99 -1.12 10.41
CA TRP A 29 -4.26 -1.69 9.96
C TRP A 29 -4.47 -1.66 8.44
N GLU A 30 -4.00 -0.62 7.74
CA GLU A 30 -4.08 -0.56 6.28
C GLU A 30 -3.21 -1.65 5.65
N PHE A 31 -2.03 -1.92 6.23
CA PHE A 31 -1.18 -3.03 5.80
C PHE A 31 -1.76 -4.39 6.13
N ALA A 32 -2.41 -4.56 7.29
CA ALA A 32 -3.12 -5.79 7.63
C ALA A 32 -4.26 -6.07 6.64
N GLY A 33 -5.03 -5.05 6.27
CA GLY A 33 -6.07 -5.16 5.24
C GLY A 33 -5.50 -5.52 3.86
N LEU A 34 -4.40 -4.88 3.45
CA LEU A 34 -3.66 -5.22 2.22
C LEU A 34 -3.16 -6.67 2.21
N GLY A 35 -2.60 -7.14 3.33
CA GLY A 35 -2.14 -8.52 3.49
C GLY A 35 -3.30 -9.51 3.44
N MET A 36 -4.47 -9.16 3.98
CA MET A 36 -5.67 -9.99 3.91
C MET A 36 -6.19 -10.12 2.47
N GLU A 37 -6.24 -9.02 1.72
CA GLU A 37 -6.60 -9.04 0.30
C GLU A 37 -5.63 -9.90 -0.52
N PHE A 38 -4.33 -9.75 -0.29
CA PHE A 38 -3.31 -10.58 -0.93
C PHE A 38 -3.47 -12.06 -0.57
N GLY A 39 -3.70 -12.36 0.71
CA GLY A 39 -3.97 -13.72 1.18
C GLY A 39 -5.18 -14.33 0.48
N LEU A 40 -6.28 -13.58 0.35
CA LEU A 40 -7.48 -14.04 -0.35
C LEU A 40 -7.24 -14.30 -1.84
N ILE A 41 -6.47 -13.44 -2.52
CA ILE A 41 -6.08 -13.63 -3.92
C ILE A 41 -5.29 -14.92 -4.07
N VAL A 42 -4.24 -15.11 -3.26
CA VAL A 42 -3.38 -16.29 -3.34
C VAL A 42 -4.18 -17.57 -3.02
N LEU A 43 -5.00 -17.56 -1.97
CA LEU A 43 -5.83 -18.69 -1.59
C LEU A 43 -6.82 -19.05 -2.71
N GLY A 44 -7.48 -18.04 -3.28
CA GLY A 44 -8.40 -18.21 -4.41
C GLY A 44 -7.69 -18.75 -5.65
N SER A 45 -6.51 -18.24 -5.98
CA SER A 45 -5.72 -18.73 -7.12
C SER A 45 -5.23 -20.15 -6.92
N VAL A 46 -4.76 -20.52 -5.73
CA VAL A 46 -4.33 -21.89 -5.43
C VAL A 46 -5.53 -22.85 -5.47
N TYR A 47 -6.66 -22.47 -4.89
CA TYR A 47 -7.89 -23.27 -4.95
C TYR A 47 -8.37 -23.48 -6.39
N LEU A 48 -8.36 -22.40 -7.18
CA LEU A 48 -8.73 -22.45 -8.60
C LEU A 48 -7.75 -23.33 -9.40
N GLY A 49 -6.45 -23.17 -9.16
CA GLY A 49 -5.41 -24.00 -9.77
C GLY A 49 -5.57 -25.48 -9.45
N ASN A 50 -5.87 -25.80 -8.19
CA ASN A 50 -6.14 -27.17 -7.75
C ASN A 50 -7.40 -27.74 -8.41
N PHE A 51 -8.44 -26.93 -8.57
CA PHE A 51 -9.66 -27.33 -9.29
C PHE A 51 -9.39 -27.58 -10.78
N LEU A 52 -8.61 -26.71 -11.43
CA LEU A 52 -8.18 -26.89 -12.82
C LEU A 52 -7.32 -28.15 -12.97
N ASP A 53 -6.40 -28.41 -12.04
CA ASP A 53 -5.58 -29.63 -12.03
C ASP A 53 -6.42 -30.89 -11.96
N GLY A 54 -7.44 -30.91 -11.09
CA GLY A 54 -8.38 -32.01 -10.99
C GLY A 54 -9.22 -32.21 -12.26
N LYS A 55 -9.60 -31.12 -12.94
CA LYS A 55 -10.43 -31.18 -14.16
C LYS A 55 -9.65 -31.60 -15.41
N PHE A 56 -8.42 -31.13 -15.55
CA PHE A 56 -7.60 -31.34 -16.76
C PHE A 56 -6.61 -32.50 -16.62
N HIS A 57 -6.61 -33.22 -15.49
CA HIS A 57 -5.59 -34.23 -15.14
C HIS A 57 -4.15 -33.72 -15.32
N SER A 58 -3.98 -32.39 -15.36
CA SER A 58 -2.74 -31.71 -15.71
C SER A 58 -1.96 -31.33 -14.46
N SER A 59 -2.18 -32.04 -13.35
CA SER A 59 -1.46 -31.79 -12.11
C SER A 59 0.04 -32.07 -12.30
N PRO A 60 0.94 -31.16 -11.88
CA PRO A 60 0.71 -29.97 -11.05
C PRO A 60 0.70 -28.64 -11.81
N PHE A 61 0.52 -28.64 -13.14
CA PHE A 61 0.76 -27.46 -13.98
C PHE A 61 -0.29 -26.34 -13.82
N GLY A 62 -1.55 -26.68 -13.59
CA GLY A 62 -2.63 -25.73 -13.32
C GLY A 62 -2.50 -25.11 -11.93
N LEU A 63 -2.13 -25.89 -10.91
CA LEU A 63 -1.77 -25.36 -9.60
C LEU A 63 -0.56 -24.43 -9.69
N LEU A 64 0.50 -24.87 -10.38
CA LEU A 64 1.73 -24.10 -10.54
C LEU A 64 1.50 -22.80 -11.31
N GLY A 65 0.76 -22.87 -12.42
CA GLY A 65 0.42 -21.70 -13.24
C GLY A 65 -0.49 -20.73 -12.49
N ALA A 66 -1.54 -21.22 -11.84
CA ALA A 66 -2.44 -20.37 -11.06
C ALA A 66 -1.73 -19.76 -9.84
N CYS A 67 -0.82 -20.49 -9.19
CA CYS A 67 -0.03 -19.96 -8.08
C CYS A 67 0.90 -18.83 -8.56
N LEU A 68 1.64 -19.04 -9.66
CA LEU A 68 2.51 -18.01 -10.25
C LEU A 68 1.72 -16.76 -10.68
N LEU A 69 0.57 -16.96 -11.33
CA LEU A 69 -0.29 -15.87 -11.76
C LEU A 69 -0.92 -15.13 -10.58
N GLY A 70 -1.47 -15.87 -9.60
CA GLY A 70 -2.09 -15.31 -8.40
C GLY A 70 -1.10 -14.53 -7.54
N PHE A 71 0.11 -15.05 -7.37
CA PHE A 71 1.16 -14.38 -6.61
C PHE A 71 1.64 -13.12 -7.34
N SER A 72 1.92 -13.22 -8.64
CA SER A 72 2.35 -12.07 -9.46
C SER A 72 1.28 -10.98 -9.48
N TYR A 73 0.02 -11.36 -9.68
CA TYR A 73 -1.13 -10.45 -9.65
C TYR A 73 -1.31 -9.81 -8.26
N GLY A 74 -1.19 -10.59 -7.19
CA GLY A 74 -1.31 -10.08 -5.82
C GLY A 74 -0.24 -9.03 -5.48
N ILE A 75 1.02 -9.27 -5.88
CA ILE A 75 2.10 -8.29 -5.70
C ILE A 75 1.87 -7.04 -6.57
N TYR A 76 1.48 -7.22 -7.84
CA TYR A 76 1.14 -6.11 -8.72
C TYR A 76 0.00 -5.28 -8.14
N TYR A 77 -1.03 -5.93 -7.60
CA TYR A 77 -2.18 -5.28 -6.98
C TYR A 77 -1.77 -4.44 -5.76
N ILE A 78 -0.95 -4.99 -4.86
CA ILE A 78 -0.42 -4.23 -3.72
C ILE A 78 0.34 -3.00 -4.21
N ILE A 79 1.31 -3.18 -5.12
CA ILE A 79 2.14 -2.07 -5.62
C ILE A 79 1.27 -1.02 -6.30
N TYR A 80 0.34 -1.43 -7.15
CA TYR A 80 -0.60 -0.54 -7.82
C TYR A 80 -1.41 0.28 -6.80
N ARG A 81 -1.99 -0.38 -5.80
CA ARG A 81 -2.81 0.26 -4.78
C ARG A 81 -2.01 1.22 -3.91
N THR A 82 -0.79 0.85 -3.51
CA THR A 82 0.07 1.68 -2.65
C THR A 82 0.76 2.81 -3.41
N THR A 83 0.99 2.67 -4.72
CA THR A 83 1.77 3.62 -5.53
C THR A 83 0.89 4.59 -6.32
N LEU A 84 -0.21 4.11 -6.92
CA LEU A 84 -1.08 4.95 -7.78
C LEU A 84 -2.22 5.62 -7.04
N LYS A 85 -2.58 5.14 -5.84
CA LYS A 85 -3.65 5.75 -5.02
C LYS A 85 -3.08 6.80 -4.04
N LYS A 86 -2.14 7.61 -4.50
CA LYS A 86 -1.49 8.66 -3.69
C LYS A 86 -2.20 9.99 -3.78
#